data_AF-A0ABD6AUG5-F1
#
_entry.id   AF-A0ABD6AUG5-F1
#
_cell.length_a   1.000
_cell.length_b   1.000
_cell.length_c   1.000
_cell.angle_alpha   90.00
_cell.angle_beta   90.00
_cell.angle_gamma   90.00
#
_symmetry.space_group_name_H-M   'P 1'
#
loop_
_entity.id
_entity.type
_entity.pdbx_description
1 polymer ?
#
loop_
_entity_poly.entity_id
_entity_poly.type
_entity_poly.pdbx_seq_one_letter_code
_entity_poly.pdbx_strand_id
1 'polypeptide(L)'
;MNLQFLGGAGEVGRSAVLVDDSLLLDYGMASTTPPSYPVGRVSPDAVVVSHGHLDHAGALPALLSGTDRPEIHWTAPTREFALTLARDTLKLHGHTPRCPFTETDVQRLTQVSHVHDYGEPFEAAGYEVTLYNAGHIPGSAHVLVDSAGRTPAGDRGSASLGDDGDTRLLYTGDFHTDDQRLVPGSTDRPDADVVVCESTYADVTHEPREHVEQRFARQLRDTVAQGGTVVVPAFAIGRTQEVLMLCERYDLDCYVDGMGKDVSRMLRSHPAFLRDPDAFSRAVSHARFVTSNGQRERVAKKNTVVVTTSGMLSVGRTHCRRSRSGRRFGSSRVESRYRSWSNRQRKRPRSRRAV
;
A
#
# COMPACT_ATOMS: atom_id res chain seq x y z
N MET A 1 -18.04 -21.88 -1.60
CA MET A 1 -17.22 -20.72 -2.04
C MET A 1 -16.10 -21.18 -2.98
N ASN A 2 -15.97 -20.58 -4.16
CA ASN A 2 -14.92 -20.81 -5.16
C ASN A 2 -14.03 -19.56 -5.27
N LEU A 3 -12.70 -19.76 -5.23
CA LEU A 3 -11.71 -18.68 -5.30
C LEU A 3 -10.91 -18.73 -6.61
N GLN A 4 -10.92 -17.63 -7.34
CA GLN A 4 -10.10 -17.44 -8.54
C GLN A 4 -9.06 -16.33 -8.32
N PHE A 5 -7.78 -16.69 -8.40
CA PHE A 5 -6.67 -15.75 -8.29
C PHE A 5 -6.37 -15.13 -9.65
N LEU A 6 -6.62 -13.83 -9.80
CA LEU A 6 -6.42 -13.06 -11.03
C LEU A 6 -5.05 -12.34 -11.04
N GLY A 7 -4.42 -12.21 -9.89
CA GLY A 7 -3.09 -11.67 -9.71
C GLY A 7 -2.66 -11.71 -8.24
N GLY A 8 -1.36 -11.57 -7.99
CA GLY A 8 -0.79 -11.64 -6.63
C GLY A 8 -0.49 -13.06 -6.12
N ALA A 9 -0.73 -14.10 -6.92
CA ALA A 9 -0.37 -15.48 -6.61
C ALA A 9 0.96 -15.88 -7.30
N GLY A 10 1.96 -16.26 -6.50
CA GLY A 10 3.31 -16.58 -7.01
C GLY A 10 4.14 -15.35 -7.41
N GLU A 11 3.70 -14.16 -7.05
CA GLU A 11 4.31 -12.87 -7.39
C GLU A 11 3.92 -11.79 -6.35
N VAL A 12 4.53 -10.61 -6.44
CA VAL A 12 4.10 -9.41 -5.69
C VAL A 12 3.64 -8.36 -6.69
N GLY A 13 2.45 -7.80 -6.45
CA GLY A 13 1.81 -6.84 -7.35
C GLY A 13 0.48 -7.35 -7.90
N ARG A 14 -0.38 -6.41 -8.36
CA ARG A 14 -1.65 -6.67 -9.04
C ARG A 14 -2.57 -7.67 -8.32
N SER A 15 -2.64 -7.59 -6.99
CA SER A 15 -3.48 -8.44 -6.16
C SER A 15 -4.95 -8.31 -6.59
N ALA A 16 -5.58 -9.46 -6.83
CA ALA A 16 -7.00 -9.57 -7.17
C ALA A 16 -7.47 -11.03 -6.98
N VAL A 17 -8.44 -11.24 -6.10
CA VAL A 17 -9.03 -12.55 -5.82
C VAL A 17 -10.54 -12.46 -6.00
N LEU A 18 -11.10 -13.23 -6.93
CA LEU A 18 -12.52 -13.26 -7.22
C LEU A 18 -13.18 -14.44 -6.49
N VAL A 19 -14.27 -14.15 -5.79
CA VAL A 19 -15.06 -15.10 -5.00
C VAL A 19 -16.41 -15.31 -5.68
N ASP A 20 -16.68 -16.56 -6.09
CA ASP A 20 -17.94 -16.99 -6.74
C ASP A 20 -18.42 -16.07 -7.87
N ASP A 21 -17.48 -15.53 -8.65
CA ASP A 21 -17.69 -14.58 -9.76
C ASP A 21 -18.41 -13.26 -9.40
N SER A 22 -18.71 -13.01 -8.12
CA SER A 22 -19.54 -11.88 -7.68
C SER A 22 -18.83 -10.91 -6.74
N LEU A 23 -17.95 -11.38 -5.86
CA LEU A 23 -17.23 -10.54 -4.90
C LEU A 23 -15.75 -10.51 -5.26
N LEU A 24 -15.20 -9.32 -5.50
CA LEU A 24 -13.79 -9.14 -5.78
C LEU A 24 -13.04 -8.60 -4.56
N LEU A 25 -11.98 -9.28 -4.14
CA LEU A 25 -11.08 -8.85 -3.09
C LEU A 25 -9.83 -8.24 -3.72
N ASP A 26 -9.66 -6.93 -3.53
CA ASP A 26 -8.65 -6.09 -4.18
C ASP A 26 -8.68 -6.08 -5.72
N TYR A 27 -8.20 -4.98 -6.30
CA TYR A 27 -7.94 -4.88 -7.74
C TYR A 27 -6.78 -3.92 -8.00
N GLY A 28 -5.58 -4.46 -7.86
CA GLY A 28 -4.35 -3.69 -7.90
C GLY A 28 -3.68 -3.59 -9.27
N MET A 29 -2.52 -2.94 -9.33
CA MET A 29 -1.62 -2.97 -10.49
C MET A 29 -0.17 -3.19 -10.06
N ALA A 30 0.60 -3.91 -10.87
CA ALA A 30 2.04 -4.04 -10.61
C ALA A 30 2.82 -2.95 -11.36
N SER A 31 3.78 -2.35 -10.67
CA SER A 31 4.64 -1.26 -11.19
C SER A 31 5.75 -1.76 -12.13
N THR A 32 5.47 -2.78 -12.94
CA THR A 32 6.38 -3.26 -13.99
C THR A 32 6.50 -2.25 -15.13
N THR A 33 7.47 -2.44 -16.03
CA THR A 33 7.60 -1.62 -17.25
C THR A 33 7.46 -2.52 -18.47
N PRO A 34 6.30 -2.54 -19.16
CA PRO A 34 5.08 -1.76 -18.91
C PRO A 34 4.31 -2.23 -17.64
N PRO A 35 3.42 -1.40 -17.08
CA PRO A 35 2.58 -1.81 -15.95
C PRO A 35 1.75 -3.04 -16.30
N SER A 36 1.50 -3.89 -15.31
CA SER A 36 0.66 -5.08 -15.47
C SER A 36 -0.53 -5.03 -14.54
N TYR A 37 -1.61 -5.65 -14.99
CA TYR A 37 -2.93 -5.64 -14.36
C TYR A 37 -3.37 -7.09 -14.09
N PRO A 38 -4.39 -7.28 -13.24
CA PRO A 38 -5.01 -8.58 -13.05
C PRO A 38 -5.45 -9.18 -14.38
N VAL A 39 -5.38 -10.50 -14.50
CA VAL A 39 -5.70 -11.22 -15.73
C VAL A 39 -7.20 -11.46 -15.84
N GLY A 40 -7.69 -11.65 -17.06
CA GLY A 40 -9.10 -11.90 -17.33
C GLY A 40 -9.93 -10.62 -17.40
N ARG A 41 -11.21 -10.80 -17.76
CA ARG A 41 -12.22 -9.75 -17.66
C ARG A 41 -13.14 -10.13 -16.50
N VAL A 42 -13.39 -9.17 -15.61
CA VAL A 42 -14.27 -9.35 -14.46
C VAL A 42 -15.38 -8.32 -14.49
N SER A 43 -16.56 -8.72 -14.05
CA SER A 43 -17.71 -7.86 -13.81
C SER A 43 -18.33 -8.31 -12.47
N PRO A 44 -17.65 -8.00 -11.35
CA PRO A 44 -18.16 -8.36 -10.03
C PRO A 44 -19.38 -7.49 -9.68
N ASP A 45 -20.18 -7.94 -8.72
CA ASP A 45 -21.28 -7.17 -8.14
C ASP A 45 -20.74 -6.16 -7.11
N ALA A 46 -19.70 -6.54 -6.35
CA ALA A 46 -19.03 -5.68 -5.38
C ALA A 46 -17.52 -5.94 -5.28
N VAL A 47 -16.77 -4.96 -4.77
CA VAL A 47 -15.34 -5.04 -4.52
C VAL A 47 -15.06 -4.63 -3.08
N VAL A 48 -14.30 -5.43 -2.34
CA VAL A 48 -13.80 -5.07 -1.00
C VAL A 48 -12.29 -4.88 -1.09
N VAL A 49 -11.82 -3.72 -0.65
CA VAL A 49 -10.41 -3.32 -0.77
C VAL A 49 -9.74 -3.38 0.59
N SER A 50 -8.70 -4.20 0.71
CA SER A 50 -7.95 -4.40 1.95
C SER A 50 -7.23 -3.13 2.37
N HIS A 51 -6.52 -2.47 1.45
CA HIS A 51 -5.77 -1.26 1.75
C HIS A 51 -5.41 -0.44 0.51
N GLY A 52 -5.04 0.83 0.74
CA GLY A 52 -4.86 1.82 -0.31
C GLY A 52 -3.53 1.79 -1.07
N HIS A 53 -2.75 0.71 -1.05
CA HIS A 53 -1.55 0.62 -1.89
C HIS A 53 -1.90 0.35 -3.35
N LEU A 54 -0.98 0.74 -4.25
CA LEU A 54 -1.21 0.69 -5.71
C LEU A 54 -1.39 -0.76 -6.22
N ASP A 55 -0.70 -1.71 -5.61
CA ASP A 55 -0.77 -3.13 -5.91
C ASP A 55 -2.00 -3.85 -5.38
N HIS A 56 -2.88 -3.14 -4.65
CA HIS A 56 -4.16 -3.65 -4.15
C HIS A 56 -5.35 -2.81 -4.65
N ALA A 57 -5.18 -1.50 -4.84
CA ALA A 57 -6.26 -0.58 -5.22
C ALA A 57 -6.03 0.13 -6.56
N GLY A 58 -4.84 0.01 -7.15
CA GLY A 58 -4.40 0.88 -8.24
C GLY A 58 -5.11 0.68 -9.58
N ALA A 59 -5.78 -0.44 -9.80
CA ALA A 59 -6.55 -0.70 -11.02
C ALA A 59 -8.07 -0.52 -10.83
N LEU A 60 -8.55 -0.25 -9.61
CA LEU A 60 -9.99 -0.13 -9.31
C LEU A 60 -10.77 0.78 -10.27
N PRO A 61 -10.27 1.98 -10.65
CA PRO A 61 -11.06 2.83 -11.54
C PRO A 61 -11.30 2.17 -12.92
N ALA A 62 -10.44 1.24 -13.36
CA ALA A 62 -10.62 0.56 -14.64
C ALA A 62 -11.90 -0.31 -14.69
N LEU A 63 -12.39 -0.79 -13.54
CA LEU A 63 -13.65 -1.52 -13.43
C LEU A 63 -14.87 -0.65 -13.80
N LEU A 64 -14.73 0.67 -13.73
CA LEU A 64 -15.81 1.65 -13.98
C LEU A 64 -15.76 2.28 -15.37
N SER A 65 -14.86 1.80 -16.24
CA SER A 65 -14.72 2.27 -17.62
C SER A 65 -15.96 1.94 -18.49
N GLY A 66 -16.65 0.83 -18.17
CA GLY A 66 -17.84 0.35 -18.88
C GLY A 66 -19.16 0.94 -18.37
N THR A 67 -20.23 0.17 -18.52
CA THR A 67 -21.57 0.44 -17.96
C THR A 67 -21.73 -0.06 -16.54
N ASP A 68 -20.94 -1.07 -16.17
CA ASP A 68 -21.05 -1.75 -14.88
C ASP A 68 -20.56 -0.84 -13.75
N ARG A 69 -21.20 -0.95 -12.58
CA ARG A 69 -20.98 -0.07 -11.43
C ARG A 69 -20.96 -0.91 -10.15
N PRO A 70 -19.94 -1.78 -9.97
CA PRO A 70 -19.81 -2.52 -8.73
C PRO A 70 -19.68 -1.57 -7.53
N GLU A 71 -20.31 -1.93 -6.42
CA GLU A 71 -20.11 -1.24 -5.15
C GLU A 71 -18.66 -1.47 -4.66
N ILE A 72 -18.05 -0.44 -4.08
CA ILE A 72 -16.66 -0.47 -3.61
C ILE A 72 -16.64 -0.21 -2.12
N HIS A 73 -16.18 -1.18 -1.35
CA HIS A 73 -16.17 -1.16 0.10
C HIS A 73 -14.74 -1.10 0.64
N TRP A 74 -14.48 -0.21 1.58
CA TRP A 74 -13.16 0.02 2.18
C TRP A 74 -13.26 0.85 3.45
N THR A 75 -12.16 1.01 4.17
CA THR A 75 -12.06 1.99 5.25
C THR A 75 -11.87 3.42 4.72
N ALA A 76 -12.13 4.42 5.56
CA ALA A 76 -12.04 5.83 5.17
C ALA A 76 -10.64 6.23 4.64
N PRO A 77 -9.52 5.85 5.30
CA PRO A 77 -8.19 6.17 4.78
C PRO A 77 -7.88 5.45 3.46
N THR A 78 -8.31 4.19 3.31
CA THR A 78 -8.08 3.38 2.11
C THR A 78 -8.72 4.02 0.88
N ARG A 79 -9.95 4.53 1.00
CA ARG A 79 -10.61 5.34 -0.03
C ARG A 79 -9.79 6.54 -0.46
N GLU A 80 -9.36 7.35 0.50
CA GLU A 80 -8.62 8.60 0.24
C GLU A 80 -7.25 8.32 -0.40
N PHE A 81 -6.58 7.26 0.04
CA PHE A 81 -5.34 6.78 -0.56
C PHE A 81 -5.53 6.33 -2.00
N ALA A 82 -6.52 5.47 -2.26
CA ALA A 82 -6.82 4.96 -3.60
C ALA A 82 -7.11 6.10 -4.57
N LEU A 83 -7.96 7.07 -4.19
CA LEU A 83 -8.27 8.25 -5.01
C LEU A 83 -7.04 9.14 -5.23
N THR A 84 -6.21 9.33 -4.21
CA THR A 84 -4.99 10.13 -4.31
C THR A 84 -3.98 9.50 -5.27
N LEU A 85 -3.77 8.18 -5.17
CA LEU A 85 -2.88 7.43 -6.05
C LEU A 85 -3.43 7.35 -7.48
N ALA A 86 -4.73 7.15 -7.66
CA ALA A 86 -5.34 7.11 -9.00
C ALA A 86 -5.14 8.44 -9.74
N ARG A 87 -5.33 9.58 -9.05
CA ARG A 87 -5.05 10.92 -9.61
C ARG A 87 -3.57 11.13 -9.94
N ASP A 88 -2.65 10.58 -9.14
CA ASP A 88 -1.21 10.65 -9.46
C ASP A 88 -0.85 9.78 -10.67
N THR A 89 -1.42 8.57 -10.76
CA THR A 89 -1.29 7.71 -11.93
C THR A 89 -1.79 8.41 -13.20
N LEU A 90 -2.93 9.12 -13.15
CA LEU A 90 -3.43 9.91 -14.28
C LEU A 90 -2.47 11.04 -14.67
N LYS A 91 -1.89 11.75 -13.69
CA LYS A 91 -0.90 12.80 -13.97
C LYS A 91 0.36 12.25 -14.65
N LEU A 92 0.79 11.05 -14.27
CA LEU A 92 2.01 10.42 -14.80
C LEU A 92 1.78 9.70 -16.13
N HIS A 93 0.61 9.08 -16.31
CA HIS A 93 0.36 8.09 -17.37
C HIS A 93 -0.97 8.29 -18.11
N GLY A 94 -1.85 9.20 -17.70
CA GLY A 94 -3.22 9.34 -18.23
C GLY A 94 -3.31 9.70 -19.72
N HIS A 95 -2.25 10.28 -20.29
CA HIS A 95 -2.14 10.54 -21.75
C HIS A 95 -1.41 9.43 -22.51
N THR A 96 -1.15 8.31 -21.86
CA THR A 96 -0.46 7.17 -22.47
C THR A 96 -1.42 5.98 -22.53
N PRO A 97 -1.29 5.09 -23.52
CA PRO A 97 -2.05 3.83 -23.57
C PRO A 97 -1.78 2.88 -22.39
N ARG A 98 -0.90 3.27 -21.45
CA ARG A 98 -0.53 2.48 -20.29
C ARG A 98 -1.46 2.69 -19.10
N CYS A 99 -2.27 3.75 -19.09
CA CYS A 99 -3.25 4.00 -18.04
C CYS A 99 -4.60 3.37 -18.45
N PRO A 100 -5.17 2.45 -17.65
CA PRO A 100 -6.35 1.69 -18.03
C PRO A 100 -7.66 2.39 -17.65
N PHE A 101 -7.59 3.62 -17.14
CA PHE A 101 -8.73 4.40 -16.68
C PHE A 101 -8.54 5.88 -16.96
N THR A 102 -9.63 6.62 -16.86
CA THR A 102 -9.72 8.06 -17.10
C THR A 102 -10.10 8.82 -15.82
N GLU A 103 -10.06 10.15 -15.86
CA GLU A 103 -10.56 10.98 -14.76
C GLU A 103 -12.06 10.72 -14.50
N THR A 104 -12.85 10.45 -15.55
CA THR A 104 -14.27 10.10 -15.43
C THR A 104 -14.46 8.84 -14.59
N ASP A 105 -13.57 7.85 -14.75
CA ASP A 105 -13.67 6.59 -14.02
C ASP A 105 -13.31 6.77 -12.54
N VAL A 106 -12.35 7.65 -12.24
CA VAL A 106 -12.02 8.04 -10.86
C VAL A 106 -13.18 8.81 -10.21
N GLN A 107 -13.89 9.64 -10.97
CA GLN A 107 -15.09 10.32 -10.47
C GLN A 107 -16.21 9.30 -10.19
N ARG A 108 -16.46 8.36 -11.10
CA ARG A 108 -17.44 7.28 -10.91
C ARG A 108 -17.13 6.47 -9.65
N LEU A 109 -15.84 6.23 -9.36
CA LEU A 109 -15.42 5.50 -8.16
C LEU A 109 -15.95 6.12 -6.86
N THR A 110 -16.09 7.45 -6.82
CA THR A 110 -16.66 8.15 -5.66
C THR A 110 -18.18 7.97 -5.51
N GLN A 111 -18.89 7.63 -6.59
CA GLN A 111 -20.35 7.48 -6.60
C GLN A 111 -20.82 6.11 -6.09
N VAL A 112 -19.94 5.11 -6.16
CA VAL A 112 -20.20 3.72 -5.76
C VAL A 112 -19.39 3.30 -4.53
N SER A 113 -18.88 4.26 -3.79
CA SER A 113 -17.94 4.04 -2.69
C SER A 113 -18.64 4.03 -1.34
N HIS A 114 -18.46 2.96 -0.59
CA HIS A 114 -18.99 2.75 0.76
C HIS A 114 -17.82 2.64 1.75
N VAL A 115 -17.90 3.40 2.83
CA VAL A 115 -16.87 3.45 3.87
C VAL A 115 -17.37 2.72 5.10
N HIS A 116 -16.50 1.88 5.66
CA HIS A 116 -16.81 1.07 6.84
C HIS A 116 -15.74 1.20 7.91
N ASP A 117 -16.18 1.10 9.16
CA ASP A 117 -15.30 1.02 10.32
C ASP A 117 -14.92 -0.43 10.62
N TYR A 118 -13.93 -0.63 11.50
CA TYR A 118 -13.49 -1.96 11.88
C TYR A 118 -14.51 -2.64 12.79
N GLY A 119 -14.71 -3.95 12.59
CA GLY A 119 -15.60 -4.78 13.42
C GLY A 119 -17.09 -4.60 13.13
N GLU A 120 -17.48 -3.71 12.23
CA GLU A 120 -18.87 -3.52 11.81
C GLU A 120 -19.16 -4.38 10.57
N PRO A 121 -20.10 -5.34 10.64
CA PRO A 121 -20.48 -6.15 9.50
C PRO A 121 -21.30 -5.34 8.50
N PHE A 122 -21.14 -5.63 7.21
CA PHE A 122 -21.91 -5.06 6.11
C PHE A 122 -22.13 -6.09 5.00
N GLU A 123 -23.14 -5.89 4.17
CA GLU A 123 -23.39 -6.76 3.02
C GLU A 123 -22.61 -6.30 1.78
N ALA A 124 -22.01 -7.25 1.04
CA ALA A 124 -21.40 -7.02 -0.26
C ALA A 124 -21.56 -8.25 -1.15
N ALA A 125 -22.16 -8.09 -2.33
CA ALA A 125 -22.41 -9.18 -3.30
C ALA A 125 -23.10 -10.44 -2.69
N GLY A 126 -23.98 -10.23 -1.71
CA GLY A 126 -24.71 -11.29 -1.00
C GLY A 126 -23.91 -12.03 0.08
N TYR A 127 -22.77 -11.49 0.51
CA TYR A 127 -21.98 -11.96 1.65
C TYR A 127 -22.06 -10.96 2.79
N GLU A 128 -22.01 -11.44 4.04
CA GLU A 128 -21.68 -10.59 5.19
C GLU A 128 -20.16 -10.43 5.23
N VAL A 129 -19.69 -9.19 5.29
CA VAL A 129 -18.26 -8.84 5.28
C VAL A 129 -17.95 -8.00 6.51
N THR A 130 -16.83 -8.31 7.19
CA THR A 130 -16.33 -7.51 8.30
C THR A 130 -14.86 -7.16 8.09
N LEU A 131 -14.49 -5.91 8.36
CA LEU A 131 -13.11 -5.44 8.29
C LEU A 131 -12.46 -5.49 9.67
N TYR A 132 -11.25 -6.05 9.77
CA TYR A 132 -10.45 -6.05 11.01
C TYR A 132 -9.11 -5.38 10.78
N ASN A 133 -8.50 -4.79 11.81
CA ASN A 133 -7.24 -4.06 11.61
C ASN A 133 -6.09 -5.01 11.19
N ALA A 134 -5.51 -4.76 10.02
CA ALA A 134 -4.35 -5.50 9.52
C ALA A 134 -3.00 -4.93 10.01
N GLY A 135 -2.97 -3.73 10.60
CA GLY A 135 -1.75 -3.16 11.17
C GLY A 135 -0.63 -2.88 10.16
N HIS A 136 -0.92 -2.80 8.86
CA HIS A 136 0.05 -2.53 7.79
C HIS A 136 0.23 -1.04 7.51
N ILE A 137 -0.87 -0.37 7.18
CA ILE A 137 -0.96 1.09 6.96
C ILE A 137 -2.29 1.60 7.55
N PRO A 138 -2.46 2.91 7.82
CA PRO A 138 -3.72 3.40 8.39
C PRO A 138 -4.91 3.01 7.50
N GLY A 139 -5.93 2.37 8.07
CA GLY A 139 -7.07 1.87 7.30
C GLY A 139 -6.86 0.51 6.62
N SER A 140 -5.68 -0.12 6.72
CA SER A 140 -5.51 -1.49 6.20
C SER A 140 -6.38 -2.48 6.96
N ALA A 141 -7.02 -3.40 6.24
CA ALA A 141 -7.96 -4.34 6.80
C ALA A 141 -7.68 -5.79 6.36
N HIS A 142 -7.81 -6.71 7.31
CA HIS A 142 -8.21 -8.08 7.00
C HIS A 142 -9.69 -8.06 6.62
N VAL A 143 -10.07 -8.85 5.63
CA VAL A 143 -11.44 -8.96 5.14
C VAL A 143 -11.98 -10.34 5.50
N LEU A 144 -12.90 -10.40 6.45
CA LEU A 144 -13.66 -11.62 6.74
C LEU A 144 -14.91 -11.62 5.86
N VAL A 145 -15.10 -12.68 5.09
CA VAL A 145 -16.27 -12.91 4.23
C VAL A 145 -16.99 -14.14 4.75
N ASP A 146 -18.23 -13.97 5.19
CA ASP A 146 -19.10 -15.04 5.64
C ASP A 146 -20.18 -15.31 4.57
N SER A 147 -20.34 -16.59 4.20
CA SER A 147 -21.41 -17.01 3.29
C SER A 147 -22.75 -17.25 4.00
N ALA A 148 -22.80 -17.14 5.34
CA ALA A 148 -24.01 -17.19 6.12
C ALA A 148 -24.98 -16.09 5.66
N GLY A 149 -26.12 -16.50 5.08
CA GLY A 149 -27.14 -15.60 4.55
C GLY A 149 -27.28 -15.57 3.03
N ARG A 150 -26.37 -16.21 2.28
CA ARG A 150 -26.51 -16.32 0.83
C ARG A 150 -27.60 -17.35 0.49
N THR A 151 -28.82 -16.90 0.18
CA THR A 151 -29.75 -17.75 -0.58
C THR A 151 -29.09 -18.10 -1.92
N PRO A 152 -28.98 -19.38 -2.30
CA PRO A 152 -28.34 -19.78 -3.55
C PRO A 152 -28.94 -18.99 -4.71
N ALA A 153 -28.17 -18.08 -5.30
CA ALA A 153 -28.58 -17.39 -6.51
C ALA A 153 -28.69 -18.45 -7.61
N GLY A 154 -29.90 -18.60 -8.16
CA GLY A 154 -30.19 -19.55 -9.22
C GLY A 154 -29.18 -19.48 -10.36
N ASP A 155 -28.57 -20.63 -10.63
CA ASP A 155 -28.05 -21.06 -11.92
C ASP A 155 -27.18 -20.06 -12.70
N ARG A 156 -26.10 -19.58 -12.06
CA ARG A 156 -24.91 -19.11 -12.79
C ARG A 156 -23.79 -20.16 -12.73
N GLY A 157 -24.04 -21.33 -13.30
CA GLY A 157 -23.08 -22.08 -14.13
C GLY A 157 -21.77 -22.62 -13.54
N SER A 158 -21.49 -22.56 -12.23
CA SER A 158 -20.31 -23.19 -11.65
C SER A 158 -20.73 -24.26 -10.64
N ALA A 159 -20.60 -25.52 -11.05
CA ALA A 159 -20.91 -26.68 -10.21
C ALA A 159 -19.97 -26.70 -9.00
N SER A 160 -20.49 -26.26 -7.85
CA SER A 160 -19.85 -26.51 -6.56
C SER A 160 -20.01 -27.99 -6.22
N LEU A 161 -18.90 -28.72 -6.16
CA LEU A 161 -18.82 -30.04 -5.57
C LEU A 161 -18.60 -29.85 -4.06
N GLY A 162 -19.68 -29.80 -3.27
CA GLY A 162 -19.59 -29.80 -1.81
C GLY A 162 -20.78 -29.15 -1.11
N ASP A 163 -21.43 -29.97 -0.29
CA ASP A 163 -22.56 -29.78 0.61
C ASP A 163 -22.60 -28.47 1.45
N ASP A 164 -23.75 -27.78 1.39
CA ASP A 164 -24.45 -26.88 2.31
C ASP A 164 -23.81 -26.57 3.70
N GLY A 165 -22.82 -25.68 3.75
CA GLY A 165 -22.33 -25.09 5.00
C GLY A 165 -21.89 -23.63 4.86
N ASP A 166 -22.15 -22.83 5.90
CA ASP A 166 -21.60 -21.48 6.03
C ASP A 166 -20.07 -21.57 6.05
N THR A 167 -19.41 -20.96 5.06
CA THR A 167 -17.95 -20.93 4.93
C THR A 167 -17.45 -19.52 5.20
N ARG A 168 -16.49 -19.40 6.11
CA ARG A 168 -15.81 -18.15 6.42
C ARG A 168 -14.43 -18.09 5.79
N LEU A 169 -14.24 -17.11 4.92
CA LEU A 169 -12.97 -16.77 4.31
C LEU A 169 -12.37 -15.55 4.99
N LEU A 170 -11.16 -15.68 5.53
CA LEU A 170 -10.34 -14.55 5.94
C LEU A 170 -9.28 -14.25 4.87
N TYR A 171 -9.43 -13.12 4.18
CA TYR A 171 -8.39 -12.57 3.32
C TYR A 171 -7.56 -11.54 4.08
N THR A 172 -6.26 -11.78 4.23
CA THR A 172 -5.46 -10.94 5.12
C THR A 172 -5.11 -9.57 4.53
N GLY A 173 -5.06 -9.47 3.21
CA GLY A 173 -4.26 -8.43 2.56
C GLY A 173 -2.82 -8.44 3.09
N ASP A 174 -2.16 -7.29 3.02
CA ASP A 174 -0.88 -7.09 3.70
C ASP A 174 -1.12 -6.77 5.18
N PHE A 175 -0.32 -7.36 6.07
CA PHE A 175 -0.52 -7.16 7.51
C PHE A 175 0.79 -7.15 8.30
N HIS A 176 0.72 -6.62 9.52
CA HIS A 176 1.81 -6.68 10.49
C HIS A 176 1.25 -6.96 11.88
N THR A 177 1.87 -7.90 12.62
CA THR A 177 1.37 -8.31 13.94
C THR A 177 1.92 -7.45 15.07
N ASP A 178 3.15 -6.95 14.95
CA ASP A 178 3.70 -6.06 15.96
C ASP A 178 3.27 -4.61 15.73
N ASP A 179 3.19 -3.85 16.82
CA ASP A 179 2.93 -2.42 16.72
C ASP A 179 3.99 -1.70 15.89
N GLN A 180 3.51 -0.88 14.95
CA GLN A 180 4.32 0.13 14.29
C GLN A 180 4.22 1.46 15.05
N ARG A 181 4.93 2.50 14.60
CA ARG A 181 4.80 3.83 15.20
C ARG A 181 3.47 4.46 14.78
N LEU A 182 3.10 4.28 13.51
CA LEU A 182 1.96 4.86 12.86
C LEU A 182 0.66 4.11 13.14
N VAL A 183 0.70 2.78 13.15
CA VAL A 183 -0.47 1.90 13.30
C VAL A 183 -0.26 0.83 14.37
N PRO A 184 -1.32 0.44 15.09
CA PRO A 184 -1.25 -0.68 16.02
C PRO A 184 -1.11 -2.00 15.25
N GLY A 185 -0.45 -2.97 15.87
CA GLY A 185 -0.29 -4.30 15.30
C GLY A 185 -1.63 -5.02 15.17
N SER A 186 -1.72 -5.93 14.20
CA SER A 186 -2.90 -6.76 14.01
C SER A 186 -3.00 -7.86 15.07
N THR A 187 -3.98 -7.70 15.94
CA THR A 187 -4.31 -8.65 17.02
C THR A 187 -5.59 -9.44 16.75
N ASP A 188 -6.45 -8.95 15.85
CA ASP A 188 -7.71 -9.60 15.50
C ASP A 188 -7.47 -10.94 14.80
N ARG A 189 -8.08 -12.01 15.32
CA ARG A 189 -8.06 -13.36 14.74
C ARG A 189 -9.49 -13.92 14.75
N PRO A 190 -10.37 -13.42 13.86
CA PRO A 190 -11.72 -13.95 13.76
C PRO A 190 -11.69 -15.44 13.34
N ASP A 191 -12.70 -16.18 13.75
CA ASP A 191 -12.86 -17.57 13.32
C ASP A 191 -13.09 -17.63 11.81
N ALA A 192 -12.30 -18.45 11.11
CA ALA A 192 -12.38 -18.64 9.67
C ALA A 192 -12.02 -20.09 9.31
N ASP A 193 -12.73 -20.63 8.31
CA ASP A 193 -12.48 -21.97 7.78
C ASP A 193 -11.33 -21.96 6.76
N VAL A 194 -11.22 -20.87 6.01
CA VAL A 194 -10.20 -20.66 4.98
C VAL A 194 -9.48 -19.34 5.22
N VAL A 195 -8.15 -19.35 5.15
CA VAL A 195 -7.33 -18.14 5.23
C VAL A 195 -6.50 -17.99 3.96
N VAL A 196 -6.68 -16.86 3.28
CA VAL A 196 -5.80 -16.42 2.19
C VAL A 196 -4.85 -15.37 2.76
N CYS A 197 -3.61 -15.78 2.98
CA CYS A 197 -2.59 -15.01 3.67
C CYS A 197 -1.51 -14.50 2.70
N GLU A 198 -1.05 -13.27 2.90
CA GLU A 198 0.16 -12.79 2.22
C GLU A 198 1.40 -13.61 2.62
N SER A 199 2.44 -13.58 1.78
CA SER A 199 3.67 -14.34 2.01
C SER A 199 4.93 -13.54 1.68
N THR A 200 4.89 -12.20 1.81
CA THR A 200 5.98 -11.31 1.35
C THR A 200 7.31 -11.60 2.03
N TYR A 201 7.26 -11.92 3.33
CA TYR A 201 8.41 -12.19 4.18
C TYR A 201 8.39 -13.60 4.79
N ALA A 202 7.71 -14.56 4.16
CA ALA A 202 7.56 -15.92 4.69
C ALA A 202 8.90 -16.66 4.92
N ASP A 203 10.00 -16.22 4.29
CA ASP A 203 11.35 -16.78 4.43
C ASP A 203 12.33 -15.86 5.19
N VAL A 204 11.84 -14.82 5.88
CA VAL A 204 12.68 -13.81 6.53
C VAL A 204 12.40 -13.73 8.03
N THR A 205 13.46 -13.81 8.83
CA THR A 205 13.42 -13.48 10.26
C THR A 205 13.85 -12.04 10.47
N HIS A 206 13.01 -11.23 11.13
CA HIS A 206 13.29 -9.83 11.40
C HIS A 206 14.02 -9.63 12.73
N GLU A 207 14.97 -8.68 12.75
CA GLU A 207 15.57 -8.18 13.99
C GLU A 207 14.53 -7.40 14.82
N PRO A 208 14.65 -7.35 16.15
CA PRO A 208 13.77 -6.54 16.98
C PRO A 208 13.69 -5.09 16.49
N ARG A 209 12.47 -4.58 16.37
CA ARG A 209 12.19 -3.27 15.77
C ARG A 209 13.00 -2.14 16.42
N GLU A 210 13.13 -2.15 17.73
CA GLU A 210 13.89 -1.13 18.47
C GLU A 210 15.36 -1.05 18.02
N HIS A 211 16.03 -2.19 17.83
CA HIS A 211 17.42 -2.22 17.35
C HIS A 211 17.54 -1.65 15.95
N VAL A 212 16.57 -1.95 15.08
CA VAL A 212 16.52 -1.40 13.72
C VAL A 212 16.34 0.11 13.74
N GLU A 213 15.41 0.62 14.55
CA GLU A 213 15.15 2.06 14.71
C GLU A 213 16.38 2.80 15.25
N GLN A 214 17.01 2.29 16.32
CA GLN A 214 18.20 2.89 16.92
C GLN A 214 19.38 2.92 15.93
N ARG A 215 19.59 1.82 15.19
CA ARG A 215 20.64 1.73 14.16
C ARG A 215 20.39 2.71 13.03
N PHE A 216 19.15 2.82 12.57
CA PHE A 216 18.75 3.75 11.51
C PHE A 216 18.96 5.20 11.93
N ALA A 217 18.43 5.60 13.09
CA ALA A 217 18.58 6.96 13.62
C ALA A 217 20.06 7.35 13.81
N ARG A 218 20.89 6.42 14.30
CA ARG A 218 22.34 6.62 14.42
C ARG A 218 23.00 6.89 13.07
N GLN A 219 22.68 6.08 12.05
CA GLN A 219 23.22 6.28 10.69
C GLN A 219 22.83 7.63 10.10
N LEU A 220 21.59 8.08 10.32
CA LEU A 220 21.15 9.41 9.89
C LEU A 220 21.96 10.51 10.58
N ARG A 221 22.08 10.44 11.91
CA ARG A 221 22.80 11.42 12.73
C ARG A 221 24.28 11.51 12.35
N ASP A 222 24.95 10.37 12.27
CA ASP A 222 26.39 10.31 11.97
C ASP A 222 26.69 10.88 10.58
N THR A 223 25.84 10.59 9.59
CA THR A 223 26.01 11.11 8.23
C THR A 223 25.83 12.62 8.18
N VAL A 224 24.83 13.16 8.88
CA VAL A 224 24.60 14.61 8.94
C VAL A 224 25.73 15.31 9.71
N ALA A 225 26.20 14.74 10.81
CA ALA A 225 27.31 15.27 11.61
C ALA A 225 28.63 15.32 10.82
N GLN A 226 28.84 14.38 9.89
CA GLN A 226 29.98 14.37 8.97
C GLN A 226 29.82 15.33 7.78
N GLY A 227 28.77 16.15 7.78
CA GLY A 227 28.50 17.12 6.71
C GLY A 227 27.90 16.50 5.45
N GLY A 228 27.25 15.33 5.57
CA GLY A 228 26.54 14.68 4.48
C GLY A 228 25.03 14.96 4.45
N THR A 229 24.41 14.69 3.31
CA THR A 229 22.95 14.67 3.13
C THR A 229 22.48 13.22 3.03
N VAL A 230 21.44 12.85 3.77
CA VAL A 230 20.82 11.51 3.65
C VAL A 230 19.52 11.62 2.86
N VAL A 231 19.39 10.83 1.80
CA VAL A 231 18.14 10.69 1.06
C VAL A 231 17.50 9.36 1.44
N VAL A 232 16.30 9.42 2.02
CA VAL A 232 15.49 8.27 2.43
C VAL A 232 14.36 8.08 1.41
N PRO A 233 14.50 7.13 0.46
CA PRO A 233 13.40 6.79 -0.42
C PRO A 233 12.33 6.03 0.37
N ALA A 234 11.09 6.52 0.32
CA ALA A 234 9.95 5.93 1.01
C ALA A 234 8.69 5.98 0.14
N PHE A 235 7.78 5.04 0.35
CA PHE A 235 6.44 5.13 -0.22
C PHE A 235 5.69 6.32 0.37
N ALA A 236 4.78 6.89 -0.41
CA ALA A 236 3.98 8.03 0.01
C ALA A 236 3.14 7.71 1.25
N ILE A 237 2.64 6.47 1.32
CA ILE A 237 1.76 5.93 2.36
C ILE A 237 2.56 4.97 3.25
N GLY A 238 2.32 5.03 4.56
CA GLY A 238 2.98 4.22 5.57
C GLY A 238 4.42 4.66 5.85
N ARG A 239 5.35 4.28 4.97
CA ARG A 239 6.79 4.35 5.27
C ARG A 239 7.31 5.78 5.45
N THR A 240 6.81 6.75 4.68
CA THR A 240 7.21 8.15 4.88
C THR A 240 6.86 8.60 6.29
N GLN A 241 5.63 8.35 6.74
CA GLN A 241 5.13 8.79 8.04
C GLN A 241 5.88 8.11 9.20
N GLU A 242 6.14 6.81 9.08
CA GLU A 242 6.99 6.07 10.01
C GLU A 242 8.38 6.73 10.19
N VAL A 243 9.01 7.14 9.08
CA VAL A 243 10.31 7.82 9.13
C VAL A 243 10.18 9.21 9.76
N LEU A 244 9.11 9.96 9.51
CA LEU A 244 8.89 11.26 10.18
C LEU A 244 8.78 11.08 11.70
N MET A 245 8.07 10.06 12.17
CA MET A 245 7.94 9.75 13.60
C MET A 245 9.27 9.35 14.22
N LEU A 246 10.12 8.62 13.49
CA LEU A 246 11.49 8.35 13.95
C LEU A 246 12.34 9.61 14.01
N CYS A 247 12.24 10.48 13.01
CA CYS A 247 12.97 11.74 13.01
C CYS A 247 12.59 12.61 14.21
N GLU A 248 11.30 12.72 14.55
CA GLU A 248 10.88 13.46 15.75
C GLU A 248 11.35 12.79 17.04
N ARG A 249 11.18 11.48 17.18
CA ARG A 249 11.60 10.74 18.39
C ARG A 249 13.09 10.89 18.71
N TYR A 250 13.93 10.96 17.68
CA TYR A 250 15.39 11.06 17.83
C TYR A 250 15.95 12.46 17.61
N ASP A 251 15.09 13.48 17.54
CA ASP A 251 15.41 14.89 17.34
C ASP A 251 16.31 15.13 16.10
N LEU A 252 15.87 14.57 14.96
CA LEU A 252 16.56 14.65 13.68
C LEU A 252 15.80 15.55 12.70
N ASP A 253 16.39 16.71 12.42
CA ASP A 253 15.92 17.62 11.39
C ASP A 253 15.75 16.90 10.04
N CYS A 254 14.53 16.92 9.49
CA CYS A 254 14.23 16.27 8.22
C CYS A 254 13.36 17.13 7.30
N TYR A 255 13.59 16.98 5.99
CA TYR A 255 12.72 17.51 4.95
C TYR A 255 11.88 16.38 4.35
N VAL A 256 10.63 16.67 4.02
CA VAL A 256 9.75 15.74 3.31
C VAL A 256 9.35 16.31 1.95
N ASP A 257 9.44 15.47 0.92
CA ASP A 257 9.13 15.81 -0.45
C ASP A 257 8.29 14.71 -1.13
N GLY A 258 7.64 15.04 -2.23
CA GLY A 258 6.73 14.15 -2.95
C GLY A 258 5.37 14.00 -2.26
N MET A 259 4.64 12.95 -2.63
CA MET A 259 3.26 12.73 -2.20
C MET A 259 3.12 12.43 -0.71
N GLY A 260 4.20 11.98 -0.05
CA GLY A 260 4.19 11.75 1.40
C GLY A 260 3.77 12.98 2.21
N LYS A 261 3.95 14.19 1.64
CA LYS A 261 3.42 15.44 2.22
C LYS A 261 1.89 15.44 2.30
N ASP A 262 1.24 15.15 1.18
CA ASP A 262 -0.20 15.29 1.04
C ASP A 262 -0.90 14.17 1.82
N VAL A 263 -0.34 12.95 1.76
CA VAL A 263 -0.74 11.83 2.61
C VAL A 263 -0.62 12.18 4.10
N SER A 264 0.48 12.80 4.53
CA SER A 264 0.67 13.17 5.94
C SER A 264 -0.34 14.21 6.42
N ARG A 265 -0.77 15.14 5.55
CA ARG A 265 -1.84 16.10 5.89
C ARG A 265 -3.20 15.42 5.95
N MET A 266 -3.49 14.55 4.98
CA MET A 266 -4.75 13.80 4.94
C MET A 266 -4.92 12.92 6.19
N LEU A 267 -3.88 12.23 6.64
CA LEU A 267 -3.97 11.38 7.83
C LEU A 267 -4.32 12.11 9.12
N ARG A 268 -4.09 13.43 9.20
CA ARG A 268 -4.53 14.22 10.37
C ARG A 268 -6.05 14.28 10.52
N SER A 269 -6.82 14.05 9.45
CA SER A 269 -8.28 13.98 9.53
C SER A 269 -8.81 12.58 9.86
N HIS A 270 -7.92 11.60 10.07
CA HIS A 270 -8.29 10.20 10.36
C HIS A 270 -7.57 9.68 11.62
N PRO A 271 -7.67 10.36 12.78
CA PRO A 271 -6.95 9.97 13.99
C PRO A 271 -7.34 8.58 14.51
N ALA A 272 -8.57 8.13 14.28
CA ALA A 272 -9.04 6.81 14.70
C ALA A 272 -8.26 5.63 14.08
N PHE A 273 -7.60 5.85 12.93
CA PHE A 273 -6.81 4.85 12.22
C PHE A 273 -5.31 4.92 12.53
N LEU A 274 -4.92 5.73 13.52
CA LEU A 274 -3.54 5.90 13.96
C LEU A 274 -3.36 5.35 15.37
N ARG A 275 -2.19 4.77 15.64
CA ARG A 275 -1.84 4.27 16.98
C ARG A 275 -1.72 5.39 18.00
N ASP A 276 -1.03 6.46 17.62
CA ASP A 276 -0.76 7.63 18.46
C ASP A 276 -0.89 8.89 17.58
N PRO A 277 -2.11 9.44 17.48
CA PRO A 277 -2.39 10.64 16.67
C PRO A 277 -1.57 11.86 17.09
N ASP A 278 -1.26 11.98 18.39
CA ASP A 278 -0.51 13.11 18.93
C ASP A 278 0.96 13.02 18.56
N ALA A 279 1.59 11.85 18.71
CA ALA A 279 2.95 11.62 18.24
C ALA A 279 3.07 11.81 16.73
N PHE A 280 2.09 11.34 15.96
CA PHE A 280 2.04 11.60 14.53
C PHE A 280 1.95 13.10 14.22
N SER A 281 1.09 13.83 14.91
CA SER A 281 0.94 15.29 14.72
C SER A 281 2.21 16.06 15.07
N ARG A 282 2.91 15.69 16.16
CA ARG A 282 4.23 16.24 16.50
C ARG A 282 5.25 15.95 15.41
N ALA A 283 5.32 14.71 14.94
CA ALA A 283 6.23 14.29 13.89
C ALA A 283 6.03 15.04 12.58
N VAL A 284 4.78 15.23 12.15
CA VAL A 284 4.47 16.00 10.97
C VAL A 284 4.80 17.48 11.15
N SER A 285 4.62 18.03 12.35
CA SER A 285 4.97 19.44 12.66
C SER A 285 6.49 19.66 12.75
N HIS A 286 7.23 18.64 13.18
CA HIS A 286 8.69 18.62 13.24
C HIS A 286 9.33 18.56 11.83
N ALA A 287 8.68 17.89 10.88
CA ALA A 287 9.19 17.78 9.51
C ALA A 287 9.04 19.08 8.69
N ARG A 288 10.03 19.38 7.84
CA ARG A 288 10.01 20.54 6.93
C ARG A 288 9.51 20.17 5.54
N PHE A 289 8.38 20.73 5.12
CA PHE A 289 7.75 20.38 3.84
C PHE A 289 8.39 21.15 2.69
N VAL A 290 8.83 20.42 1.65
CA VAL A 290 9.35 21.04 0.41
C VAL A 290 8.17 21.46 -0.47
N THR A 291 8.01 22.74 -0.75
CA THR A 291 6.86 23.29 -1.49
C THR A 291 7.15 23.62 -2.96
N SER A 292 8.42 23.83 -3.34
CA SER A 292 8.80 24.24 -4.69
C SER A 292 10.08 23.57 -5.20
N ASN A 293 10.26 23.57 -6.53
CA ASN A 293 11.49 23.07 -7.15
C ASN A 293 12.73 23.88 -6.71
N GLY A 294 12.61 25.21 -6.58
CA GLY A 294 13.70 26.05 -6.06
C GLY A 294 14.04 25.76 -4.60
N GLN A 295 13.06 25.39 -3.77
CA GLN A 295 13.35 24.90 -2.41
C GLN A 295 14.04 23.54 -2.44
N ARG A 296 13.61 22.62 -3.32
CA ARG A 296 14.27 21.31 -3.50
C ARG A 296 15.75 21.46 -3.82
N GLU A 297 16.10 22.33 -4.76
CA GLU A 297 17.52 22.59 -5.12
C GLU A 297 18.33 23.19 -3.97
N ARG A 298 17.72 24.03 -3.13
CA ARG A 298 18.37 24.56 -1.93
C ARG A 298 18.57 23.49 -0.86
N VAL A 299 17.56 22.66 -0.63
CA VAL A 299 17.63 21.55 0.34
C VAL A 299 18.68 20.52 -0.08
N ALA A 300 18.82 20.24 -1.38
CA ALA A 300 19.84 19.32 -1.90
C ALA A 300 21.29 19.78 -1.65
N LYS A 301 21.50 21.04 -1.25
CA LYS A 301 22.81 21.61 -0.88
C LYS A 301 23.04 21.66 0.63
N LYS A 302 22.08 21.21 1.45
CA LYS A 302 22.18 21.19 2.92
C LYS A 302 22.59 19.81 3.42
N ASN A 303 23.25 19.80 4.57
CA ASN A 303 23.59 18.57 5.30
C ASN A 303 22.39 18.22 6.19
N THR A 304 21.47 17.42 5.67
CA THR A 304 20.16 17.15 6.30
C THR A 304 19.62 15.79 5.87
N VAL A 305 18.58 15.31 6.54
CA VAL A 305 17.78 14.18 6.08
C VAL A 305 16.68 14.66 5.12
N VAL A 306 16.49 13.94 4.00
CA VAL A 306 15.43 14.20 3.02
C VAL A 306 14.66 12.91 2.77
N VAL A 307 13.40 12.85 3.22
CA VAL A 307 12.46 11.76 2.96
C VAL A 307 11.68 12.07 1.70
N THR A 308 11.70 11.17 0.71
CA THR A 308 11.08 11.46 -0.59
C THR A 308 10.54 10.21 -1.29
N THR A 309 9.53 10.41 -2.14
CA THR A 309 8.91 9.37 -2.97
C THR A 309 9.62 9.22 -4.32
N SER A 310 9.72 8.02 -4.91
CA SER A 310 9.10 6.74 -4.53
C SER A 310 10.05 5.78 -3.80
N GLY A 311 9.48 4.89 -2.97
CA GLY A 311 10.22 3.96 -2.12
C GLY A 311 11.08 2.93 -2.86
N MET A 312 10.76 2.62 -4.12
CA MET A 312 11.53 1.70 -4.96
C MET A 312 12.42 2.41 -5.99
N LEU A 313 12.45 3.74 -6.01
CA LEU A 313 13.14 4.53 -7.04
C LEU A 313 12.71 4.19 -8.48
N SER A 314 11.56 3.54 -8.66
CA SER A 314 11.07 3.02 -9.95
C SER A 314 10.55 4.15 -10.84
N VAL A 315 9.80 5.08 -10.25
CA VAL A 315 9.22 6.25 -10.94
C VAL A 315 9.04 7.41 -9.95
N GLY A 316 9.24 8.65 -10.39
CA GLY A 316 8.97 9.85 -9.59
C GLY A 316 10.15 10.81 -9.45
N ARG A 317 9.98 11.82 -8.59
CA ARG A 317 10.87 12.98 -8.43
C ARG A 317 12.26 12.64 -7.86
N THR A 318 12.51 11.39 -7.50
CA THR A 318 13.82 10.83 -7.14
C THR A 318 14.79 10.74 -8.32
N HIS A 319 14.36 11.01 -9.55
CA HIS A 319 15.26 11.29 -10.67
C HIS A 319 15.86 12.70 -10.57
N CYS A 320 16.52 13.00 -9.44
CA CYS A 320 17.44 14.13 -9.37
C CYS A 320 18.58 13.84 -10.35
N ARG A 321 18.61 14.57 -11.47
CA ARG A 321 19.63 14.48 -12.52
C ARG A 321 21.01 14.29 -11.88
N ARG A 322 21.69 13.19 -12.22
CA ARG A 322 23.15 13.06 -12.10
C ARG A 322 23.77 14.28 -12.78
N SER A 323 24.08 15.34 -12.04
CA SER A 323 24.80 16.48 -12.58
C SER A 323 26.26 16.07 -12.78
N ARG A 324 26.72 16.19 -14.03
CA ARG A 324 28.13 16.14 -14.43
C ARG A 324 28.94 17.17 -13.64
N SER A 325 29.46 16.79 -12.49
CA SER A 325 30.60 17.48 -11.89
C SER A 325 31.46 16.42 -11.20
N GLY A 326 32.61 16.16 -11.80
CA GLY A 326 33.59 15.16 -11.35
C GLY A 326 34.31 15.56 -10.06
N ARG A 327 33.56 15.88 -9.00
CA ARG A 327 34.10 15.90 -7.64
C ARG A 327 33.78 14.56 -7.00
N ARG A 328 34.82 13.82 -6.65
CA ARG A 328 34.71 12.64 -5.80
C ARG A 328 34.09 13.07 -4.47
N PHE A 329 32.77 12.94 -4.37
CA PHE A 329 32.07 13.05 -3.11
C PHE A 329 32.52 11.88 -2.24
N GLY A 330 32.97 12.19 -1.01
CA GLY A 330 32.95 11.24 0.11
C GLY A 330 31.51 10.93 0.52
N SER A 331 30.64 10.62 -0.45
CA SER A 331 29.28 10.17 -0.19
C SER A 331 29.40 8.74 0.32
N SER A 332 29.25 8.57 1.63
CA SER A 332 28.73 7.32 2.17
C SER A 332 27.30 7.16 1.61
N ARG A 333 27.22 6.62 0.38
CA ARG A 333 25.99 6.05 -0.15
C ARG A 333 25.58 4.96 0.83
N VAL A 334 24.61 5.23 1.71
CA VAL A 334 23.83 4.19 2.40
C VAL A 334 22.89 3.54 1.37
N GLU A 335 23.44 3.15 0.22
CA GLU A 335 22.77 2.45 -0.88
C GLU A 335 23.00 0.93 -0.73
N SER A 336 24.02 0.54 0.05
CA SER A 336 24.46 -0.86 0.18
C SER A 336 23.67 -1.70 1.19
N ARG A 337 22.83 -1.12 2.06
CA ARG A 337 22.08 -1.88 3.08
C ARG A 337 20.56 -1.70 3.06
N TYR A 338 20.03 -0.76 2.27
CA TYR A 338 18.57 -0.58 2.09
C TYR A 338 17.92 -1.74 1.29
N ARG A 339 18.71 -2.53 0.54
CA ARG A 339 18.24 -3.77 -0.11
C ARG A 339 17.73 -4.83 0.87
N SER A 340 18.03 -4.72 2.16
CA SER A 340 17.49 -5.60 3.21
C SER A 340 16.13 -5.16 3.74
N TRP A 341 15.71 -3.93 3.43
CA TRP A 341 14.55 -3.30 4.09
C TRP A 341 13.36 -3.05 3.16
N SER A 342 13.53 -3.19 1.83
CA SER A 342 12.41 -3.00 0.90
C SER A 342 12.39 -3.84 -0.37
N ASN A 343 13.36 -4.73 -0.66
CA ASN A 343 13.25 -5.80 -1.67
C ASN A 343 14.60 -6.44 -2.05
N ARG A 344 14.70 -7.76 -1.87
CA ARG A 344 15.53 -8.65 -2.70
C ARG A 344 14.75 -9.14 -3.95
N GLN A 345 13.95 -8.29 -4.61
CA GLN A 345 13.15 -8.63 -5.82
C GLN A 345 13.97 -8.77 -7.13
N ARG A 346 15.23 -9.24 -7.05
CA ARG A 346 15.96 -9.69 -8.23
C ARG A 346 16.73 -10.97 -7.91
N LYS A 347 16.00 -12.07 -7.70
CA LYS A 347 16.52 -13.38 -8.09
C LYS A 347 15.87 -13.73 -9.42
N ARG A 348 16.67 -13.73 -10.50
CA ARG A 348 16.30 -14.41 -11.75
C ARG A 348 15.88 -15.85 -11.39
N PRO A 349 14.85 -16.43 -12.02
CA PRO A 349 14.57 -17.84 -11.83
C PRO A 349 15.82 -18.61 -12.27
N ARG A 350 16.47 -19.31 -11.33
CA ARG A 350 17.35 -20.41 -11.69
C ARG A 350 16.43 -21.49 -12.20
N SER A 351 16.46 -21.72 -13.51
CA SER A 351 15.93 -22.92 -14.11
C SER A 351 16.54 -24.14 -13.41
N ARG A 352 15.81 -24.71 -12.46
CA ARG A 352 15.98 -26.11 -12.10
C ARG A 352 14.84 -26.84 -12.76
N ARG A 353 15.14 -27.45 -13.92
CA ARG A 353 14.43 -28.64 -14.34
C ARG A 353 14.59 -29.64 -13.20
N ALA A 354 13.48 -30.04 -12.59
CA ALA A 354 13.39 -31.31 -11.89
C ALA A 354 12.42 -32.16 -12.72
N VAL A 355 12.87 -33.40 -12.94
CA VAL A 355 12.19 -34.49 -13.66
C VAL A 355 10.90 -34.87 -12.95
#